data_AF-A0A3M7FL94-F1
#
_entry.id   AF-A0A3M7FL94-F1
#
_cell.length_a   1.000
_cell.length_b   1.000
_cell.length_c   1.000
_cell.angle_alpha   90.00
_cell.angle_beta   90.00
_cell.angle_gamma   90.00
#
_symmetry.space_group_name_H-M   'P 1'
#
loop_
_entity.id
_entity.type
_entity.pdbx_description
1 polymer ?
#
loop_
_entity_poly.entity_id
_entity_poly.type
_entity_poly.pdbx_seq_one_letter_code
_entity_poly.pdbx_strand_id
1 'polypeptide(L)'
;MSSAVETIKGLTNIHSLMIEISINAGTAFWYSLRGFMRIVDPAMVASWFRPPVQAYRGQIGVEPNDLELYNIRTDAWGLLTLAMLLVALADAVPLPPTLAGSSLGNSTAPTQYKKPYARAAVLITIFHHITTGIGAYQHWKLDSHHTVAMDIGVYGNVGLTVLGVAALVYGLADGHEAEGTKGRKKV
;
A
#
# COMPACT_ATOMS: atom_id res chain seq x y z
N MET A 1 -31.38 -3.71 -31.39
CA MET A 1 -30.90 -2.32 -31.64
C MET A 1 -30.62 -1.73 -30.27
N SER A 2 -29.36 -1.40 -29.96
CA SER A 2 -29.01 -0.74 -28.68
C SER A 2 -29.78 0.57 -28.57
N SER A 3 -30.49 0.78 -27.47
CA SER A 3 -31.25 2.01 -27.24
C SER A 3 -30.27 3.17 -27.08
N ALA A 4 -30.57 4.36 -27.62
CA ALA A 4 -29.74 5.56 -27.44
C ALA A 4 -29.43 5.83 -25.94
N VAL A 5 -30.32 5.41 -25.04
CA VAL A 5 -30.15 5.48 -23.58
C VAL A 5 -29.03 4.58 -23.07
N GLU A 6 -28.86 3.38 -23.64
CA GLU A 6 -27.77 2.46 -23.30
C GLU A 6 -26.42 3.00 -23.78
N THR A 7 -26.40 3.62 -24.96
CA THR A 7 -25.20 4.31 -25.49
C THR A 7 -24.79 5.48 -24.61
N ILE A 8 -25.74 6.32 -24.18
CA ILE A 8 -25.46 7.48 -23.30
C ILE A 8 -24.95 7.01 -21.94
N LYS A 9 -25.60 6.02 -21.33
CA LYS A 9 -25.15 5.42 -20.07
C LYS A 9 -23.74 4.81 -20.18
N GLY A 10 -23.45 4.13 -21.29
CA GLY A 10 -22.13 3.60 -21.59
C GLY A 10 -21.08 4.70 -21.66
N LEU A 11 -21.38 5.80 -22.36
CA LEU A 11 -20.47 6.93 -22.51
C LEU A 11 -20.18 7.65 -21.18
N THR A 12 -21.20 7.86 -20.35
CA THR A 12 -21.01 8.45 -19.01
C THR A 12 -20.18 7.55 -18.08
N ASN A 13 -20.39 6.23 -18.15
CA ASN A 13 -19.61 5.28 -17.36
C ASN A 13 -18.14 5.26 -17.79
N ILE A 14 -17.87 5.29 -19.10
CA ILE A 14 -16.50 5.37 -19.64
C ILE A 14 -15.82 6.67 -19.21
N HIS A 15 -16.54 7.79 -19.26
CA HIS A 15 -15.98 9.09 -18.86
C HIS A 15 -15.69 9.12 -17.35
N SER A 16 -16.60 8.62 -16.51
CA SER A 16 -16.37 8.50 -15.06
C SER A 16 -15.16 7.62 -14.75
N LEU A 17 -15.07 6.46 -15.41
CA LEU A 17 -13.96 5.53 -15.24
C LEU A 17 -12.63 6.15 -15.68
N MET A 18 -12.60 6.87 -16.80
CA MET A 18 -11.41 7.56 -17.29
C MET A 18 -10.94 8.66 -16.32
N ILE A 19 -11.89 9.42 -15.75
CA ILE A 19 -11.59 10.45 -14.75
C ILE A 19 -11.04 9.81 -13.47
N GLU A 20 -11.66 8.73 -12.98
CA GLU A 20 -11.22 8.00 -11.79
C GLU A 20 -9.81 7.44 -11.96
N ILE A 21 -9.53 6.78 -13.09
CA ILE A 21 -8.19 6.25 -13.40
C ILE A 21 -7.16 7.39 -13.46
N SER A 22 -7.50 8.51 -14.11
CA SER A 22 -6.58 9.64 -14.28
C SER A 22 -6.24 10.30 -12.94
N ILE A 23 -7.23 10.53 -12.08
CA ILE A 23 -7.02 11.14 -10.75
C ILE A 23 -6.25 10.18 -9.83
N ASN A 24 -6.60 8.89 -9.84
CA ASN A 24 -5.93 7.89 -9.01
C ASN A 24 -4.48 7.69 -9.44
N ALA A 25 -4.21 7.62 -10.75
CA ALA A 25 -2.85 7.53 -11.29
C ALA A 25 -2.02 8.79 -10.96
N GLY A 26 -2.60 9.98 -11.14
CA GLY A 26 -1.95 11.24 -10.77
C GLY A 26 -1.62 11.34 -9.29
N THR A 27 -2.55 10.90 -8.43
CA THR A 27 -2.38 10.89 -6.97
C THR A 27 -1.34 9.85 -6.55
N ALA A 28 -1.37 8.65 -7.13
CA ALA A 28 -0.36 7.62 -6.89
C ALA A 28 1.04 8.07 -7.31
N PHE A 29 1.17 8.72 -8.48
CA PHE A 29 2.42 9.32 -8.93
C PHE A 29 2.92 10.36 -7.92
N TRP A 30 2.04 11.27 -7.49
CA TRP A 30 2.40 12.33 -6.54
C TRP A 30 2.85 11.79 -5.19
N TYR A 31 2.12 10.80 -4.64
CA TYR A 31 2.50 10.14 -3.40
C TYR A 31 3.80 9.35 -3.53
N SER A 32 4.03 8.70 -4.68
CA SER A 32 5.31 8.03 -4.96
C SER A 32 6.47 9.00 -4.99
N LEU A 33 6.33 10.11 -5.70
CA LEU A 33 7.36 11.16 -5.78
C LEU A 33 7.67 11.75 -4.39
N ARG A 34 6.62 12.09 -3.64
CA ARG A 34 6.76 12.64 -2.27
C ARG A 34 7.34 11.64 -1.29
N GLY A 35 6.96 10.37 -1.38
CA GLY A 35 7.52 9.29 -0.57
C GLY A 35 9.00 9.07 -0.90
N PHE A 36 9.34 8.99 -2.17
CA PHE A 36 10.72 8.76 -2.61
C PHE A 36 11.68 9.86 -2.15
N MET A 37 11.30 11.14 -2.27
CA MET A 37 12.15 12.25 -1.82
C MET A 37 12.41 12.21 -0.31
N ARG A 38 11.48 11.71 0.50
CA ARG A 38 11.68 11.53 1.95
C ARG A 38 12.61 10.36 2.29
N ILE A 39 12.77 9.38 1.40
CA ILE A 39 13.74 8.29 1.56
C ILE A 39 15.14 8.79 1.20
N VAL A 40 15.26 9.50 0.07
CA VAL A 40 16.54 9.99 -0.46
C VAL A 40 17.11 11.11 0.42
N ASP A 41 16.31 12.11 0.75
CA ASP A 41 16.75 13.26 1.54
C ASP A 41 15.73 13.63 2.65
N PRO A 42 15.67 12.83 3.72
CA PRO A 42 14.80 13.12 4.85
C PRO A 42 15.22 14.40 5.60
N ALA A 43 16.50 14.78 5.55
CA ALA A 43 17.04 15.94 6.26
C ALA A 43 16.54 17.25 5.65
N MET A 44 16.55 17.36 4.31
CA MET A 44 15.96 18.50 3.62
C MET A 44 14.46 18.59 3.88
N VAL A 45 13.74 17.48 3.91
CA VAL A 45 12.31 17.50 4.25
C VAL A 45 12.08 18.01 5.68
N ALA A 46 12.91 17.58 6.65
CA ALA A 46 12.85 18.11 8.02
C ALA A 46 13.07 19.63 8.04
N SER A 47 13.99 20.13 7.20
CA SER A 47 14.27 21.56 7.11
C SER A 47 13.08 22.40 6.65
N TRP A 48 12.17 21.86 5.84
CA TRP A 48 10.98 22.57 5.35
C TRP A 48 9.94 22.84 6.44
N PHE A 49 9.89 21.99 7.47
CA PHE A 49 8.95 22.13 8.58
C PHE A 49 9.50 22.97 9.73
N ARG A 50 10.80 23.26 9.71
CA ARG A 50 11.44 24.07 10.74
C ARG A 50 11.12 25.56 10.50
N PRO A 51 10.71 26.30 11.54
CA PRO A 51 10.49 27.74 11.43
C PRO A 51 11.69 28.47 10.81
N PRO A 52 11.49 29.58 10.06
CA PRO A 52 12.59 30.33 9.46
C PRO A 52 13.69 30.72 10.47
N VAL A 53 13.33 31.04 11.72
CA VAL A 53 14.29 31.31 12.82
C VAL A 53 15.20 30.12 13.16
N GLN A 54 14.74 28.89 12.90
CA GLN A 54 15.53 27.65 12.98
C GLN A 54 16.21 27.30 11.64
N ALA A 55 15.72 27.80 10.51
CA ALA A 55 16.34 27.65 9.19
C ALA A 55 17.59 28.53 9.01
N TYR A 56 17.58 29.78 9.52
CA TYR A 56 18.79 30.62 9.63
C TYR A 56 19.84 30.04 10.59
N ARG A 57 19.43 29.07 11.41
CA ARG A 57 20.29 28.29 12.29
C ARG A 57 21.08 27.20 11.58
N GLY A 58 21.01 27.11 10.24
CA GLY A 58 21.94 26.34 9.43
C GLY A 58 23.40 26.81 9.57
N GLN A 59 23.63 28.04 10.06
CA GLN A 59 24.97 28.53 10.42
C GLN A 59 25.50 28.00 11.78
N ILE A 60 24.66 27.33 12.59
CA ILE A 60 24.99 26.85 13.94
C ILE A 60 24.98 25.31 14.05
N GLY A 61 24.77 24.59 12.94
CA GLY A 61 24.90 23.13 12.89
C GLY A 61 23.82 22.33 13.63
N VAL A 62 22.58 22.83 13.72
CA VAL A 62 21.49 22.06 14.34
C VAL A 62 20.97 20.99 13.37
N GLU A 63 21.53 19.79 13.48
CA GLU A 63 21.14 18.64 12.67
C GLU A 63 19.68 18.19 12.92
N PRO A 64 19.04 17.53 11.94
CA PRO A 64 17.80 16.78 12.14
C PRO A 64 17.89 15.85 13.34
N ASN A 65 16.89 15.88 14.23
CA ASN A 65 16.85 14.92 15.33
C ASN A 65 16.48 13.52 14.79
N ASP A 66 16.98 12.46 15.43
CA ASP A 66 16.72 11.08 15.04
C ASP A 66 15.22 10.76 14.96
N LEU A 67 14.41 11.36 15.85
CA LEU A 67 12.96 11.22 15.85
C LEU A 67 12.31 11.87 14.61
N GLU A 68 12.82 13.04 14.17
CA GLU A 68 12.32 13.71 12.96
C GLU A 68 12.62 12.85 11.72
N LEU A 69 13.86 12.34 11.63
CA LEU A 69 14.29 11.47 10.54
C LEU A 69 13.52 10.15 10.52
N TYR A 70 13.31 9.54 11.69
CA TYR A 70 12.49 8.33 11.83
C TYR A 70 11.06 8.56 11.34
N ASN A 71 10.42 9.64 11.78
CA ASN A 71 9.03 9.93 11.40
C ASN A 71 8.91 10.24 9.89
N ILE A 72 9.85 10.99 9.33
CA ILE A 72 9.88 11.30 7.89
C ILE A 72 10.06 10.03 7.04
N ARG A 73 10.95 9.12 7.44
CA ARG A 73 11.14 7.83 6.76
C ARG A 73 9.92 6.93 6.89
N THR A 74 9.28 6.93 8.06
CA THR A 74 8.05 6.14 8.29
C THR A 74 6.88 6.68 7.44
N ASP A 75 6.70 8.00 7.39
CA ASP A 75 5.74 8.69 6.52
C ASP A 75 6.02 8.38 5.03
N ALA A 76 7.30 8.31 4.64
CA ALA A 76 7.70 7.96 3.28
C ALA A 76 7.17 6.59 2.83
N TRP A 77 7.37 5.55 3.66
CA TRP A 77 6.85 4.21 3.40
C TRP A 77 5.32 4.15 3.43
N GLY A 78 4.68 4.97 4.27
CA GLY A 78 3.23 5.17 4.27
C GLY A 78 2.73 5.72 2.93
N LEU A 79 3.35 6.78 2.40
CA LEU A 79 2.98 7.37 1.11
C LEU A 79 3.17 6.39 -0.05
N LEU A 80 4.26 5.62 -0.06
CA LEU A 80 4.48 4.58 -1.07
C LEU A 80 3.43 3.47 -1.00
N THR A 81 3.01 3.09 0.22
CA THR A 81 1.94 2.11 0.43
C THR A 81 0.61 2.61 -0.12
N LEU A 82 0.25 3.86 0.18
CA LEU A 82 -0.95 4.49 -0.37
C LEU A 82 -0.90 4.58 -1.90
N ALA A 83 0.25 4.91 -2.48
CA ALA A 83 0.42 4.93 -3.92
C ALA A 83 0.18 3.55 -4.54
N MET A 84 0.74 2.48 -3.96
CA MET A 84 0.51 1.11 -4.44
C MET A 84 -0.95 0.68 -4.30
N LEU A 85 -1.62 1.03 -3.19
CA LEU A 85 -3.05 0.76 -3.02
C LEU A 85 -3.88 1.48 -4.06
N LEU A 86 -3.59 2.75 -4.37
CA LEU A 86 -4.29 3.51 -5.40
C LEU A 86 -4.11 2.88 -6.79
N VAL A 87 -2.90 2.42 -7.13
CA VAL A 87 -2.65 1.71 -8.39
C VAL A 87 -3.44 0.41 -8.46
N ALA A 88 -3.45 -0.38 -7.37
CA ALA A 88 -4.16 -1.64 -7.30
C ALA A 88 -5.69 -1.48 -7.34
N LEU A 89 -6.23 -0.43 -6.70
CA LEU A 89 -7.67 -0.16 -6.67
C LEU A 89 -8.18 0.47 -7.98
N ALA A 90 -7.34 1.24 -8.67
CA ALA A 90 -7.71 1.88 -9.93
C ALA A 90 -7.64 0.94 -11.14
N ASP A 91 -7.20 -0.31 -10.97
CA ASP A 91 -6.87 -1.25 -12.06
C ASP A 91 -5.92 -0.61 -13.11
N ALA A 92 -5.09 0.34 -12.67
CA ALA A 92 -4.23 1.13 -13.54
C ALA A 92 -3.11 0.28 -14.19
N VAL A 93 -2.85 -0.90 -13.62
CA VAL A 93 -1.94 -1.91 -14.16
C VAL A 93 -2.67 -3.26 -14.11
N PRO A 94 -2.74 -4.02 -15.23
CA PRO A 94 -3.34 -5.35 -15.22
C PRO A 94 -2.58 -6.23 -14.22
N LEU A 95 -3.26 -6.58 -13.12
CA LEU A 95 -2.65 -7.38 -12.07
C LEU A 95 -2.45 -8.83 -12.56
N PRO A 96 -1.31 -9.47 -12.26
CA PRO A 96 -1.13 -10.90 -12.46
C PRO A 96 -2.28 -11.70 -11.84
N PRO A 97 -2.72 -12.82 -12.44
CA PRO A 97 -3.80 -13.66 -11.91
C PRO A 97 -3.58 -14.13 -10.47
N THR A 98 -2.32 -14.18 -10.01
CA THR A 98 -1.94 -14.53 -8.64
C THR A 98 -2.26 -13.44 -7.61
N LEU A 99 -2.34 -12.18 -8.05
CA LEU A 99 -2.62 -10.98 -7.24
C LEU A 99 -4.07 -10.50 -7.39
N ALA A 100 -4.71 -10.86 -8.50
CA ALA A 100 -6.14 -10.71 -8.69
C ALA A 100 -6.90 -11.61 -7.69
N GLY A 101 -7.87 -11.04 -6.98
CA GLY A 101 -8.74 -11.74 -6.04
C GLY A 101 -9.73 -12.68 -6.75
N SER A 102 -10.45 -13.50 -5.97
CA SER A 102 -11.23 -14.63 -6.51
C SER A 102 -12.33 -14.26 -7.52
N SER A 103 -12.68 -12.98 -7.64
CA SER A 103 -13.70 -12.48 -8.56
C SER A 103 -13.24 -12.25 -10.00
N LEU A 104 -11.92 -12.14 -10.25
CA LEU A 104 -11.35 -12.00 -11.61
C LEU A 104 -11.06 -13.37 -12.25
N GLY A 105 -10.89 -14.42 -11.44
CA GLY A 105 -10.63 -15.79 -11.91
C GLY A 105 -11.86 -16.71 -11.98
N ASN A 106 -12.91 -16.46 -11.19
CA ASN A 106 -14.10 -17.32 -11.13
C ASN A 106 -15.40 -16.53 -11.36
N SER A 107 -15.95 -16.64 -12.59
CA SER A 107 -17.23 -16.03 -12.98
C SER A 107 -18.45 -16.55 -12.21
N THR A 108 -18.31 -17.62 -11.42
CA THR A 108 -19.40 -18.31 -10.69
C THR A 108 -19.59 -17.87 -9.24
N ALA A 109 -18.75 -16.98 -8.69
CA ALA A 109 -18.94 -16.48 -7.33
C ALA A 109 -20.16 -15.50 -7.24
N PRO A 110 -21.05 -15.65 -6.23
CA PRO A 110 -22.16 -14.73 -6.03
C PRO A 110 -21.64 -13.29 -5.92
N THR A 111 -22.30 -12.37 -6.63
CA THR A 111 -21.88 -10.98 -6.82
C THR A 111 -21.64 -10.20 -5.52
N GLN A 112 -22.20 -10.66 -4.40
CA GLN A 112 -22.07 -10.05 -3.08
C GLN A 112 -20.72 -10.30 -2.38
N TYR A 113 -19.90 -11.26 -2.84
CA TYR A 113 -18.62 -11.64 -2.20
C TYR A 113 -17.38 -11.40 -3.08
N LYS A 114 -17.49 -10.52 -4.08
CA LYS A 114 -16.38 -10.23 -5.00
C LYS A 114 -15.45 -9.16 -4.39
N LYS A 115 -14.32 -9.58 -3.82
CA LYS A 115 -13.21 -8.67 -3.44
C LYS A 115 -12.05 -8.82 -4.44
N PRO A 116 -12.09 -8.17 -5.62
CA PRO A 116 -11.12 -8.35 -6.70
C PRO A 116 -9.69 -7.99 -6.33
N TYR A 117 -9.47 -7.20 -5.29
CA TYR A 117 -8.14 -6.70 -4.94
C TYR A 117 -7.69 -7.09 -3.53
N ALA A 118 -8.41 -7.99 -2.85
CA ALA A 118 -8.09 -8.36 -1.47
C ALA A 118 -6.67 -8.92 -1.32
N ARG A 119 -6.21 -9.77 -2.25
CA ARG A 119 -4.85 -10.34 -2.20
C ARG A 119 -3.78 -9.27 -2.39
N ALA A 120 -3.93 -8.43 -3.42
CA ALA A 120 -3.03 -7.30 -3.66
C ALA A 120 -2.97 -6.34 -2.46
N ALA A 121 -4.13 -5.96 -1.91
CA ALA A 121 -4.20 -5.08 -0.75
C ALA A 121 -3.48 -5.66 0.48
N VAL A 122 -3.67 -6.95 0.77
CA VAL A 122 -2.99 -7.63 1.89
C VAL A 122 -1.47 -7.69 1.68
N LEU A 123 -1.00 -7.95 0.45
CA LEU A 123 0.43 -7.94 0.16
C LEU A 123 1.05 -6.54 0.33
N ILE A 124 0.33 -5.50 -0.13
CA ILE A 124 0.77 -4.11 0.02
C ILE A 124 0.84 -3.71 1.50
N THR A 125 -0.12 -4.12 2.33
CA THR A 125 -0.08 -3.84 3.77
C THR A 125 1.01 -4.65 4.50
N ILE A 126 1.29 -5.89 4.09
CA ILE A 126 2.45 -6.63 4.60
C ILE A 126 3.74 -5.87 4.30
N PHE A 127 3.92 -5.41 3.06
CA PHE A 127 5.07 -4.59 2.69
C PHE A 127 5.19 -3.34 3.57
N HIS A 128 4.08 -2.65 3.82
CA HIS A 128 4.04 -1.49 4.71
C HIS A 128 4.53 -1.82 6.11
N HIS A 129 4.00 -2.88 6.72
CA HIS A 129 4.36 -3.26 8.09
C HIS A 129 5.80 -3.74 8.21
N ILE A 130 6.34 -4.39 7.19
CA ILE A 130 7.76 -4.77 7.16
C ILE A 130 8.65 -3.53 7.07
N THR A 131 8.39 -2.64 6.11
CA THR A 131 9.25 -1.46 5.87
C THR A 131 9.22 -0.47 7.03
N THR A 132 8.03 -0.18 7.56
CA THR A 132 7.88 0.66 8.77
C THR A 132 8.37 -0.04 10.03
N GLY A 133 8.20 -1.36 10.14
CA GLY A 133 8.71 -2.16 11.26
C GLY A 133 10.24 -2.16 11.34
N ILE A 134 10.95 -2.24 10.21
CA ILE A 134 12.42 -2.10 10.17
C ILE A 134 12.83 -0.72 10.69
N GLY A 135 12.17 0.34 10.24
CA GLY A 135 12.42 1.71 10.71
C GLY A 135 12.15 1.88 12.21
N ALA A 136 11.03 1.33 12.69
CA ALA A 136 10.65 1.36 14.10
C ALA A 136 11.68 0.61 14.95
N TYR A 137 12.13 -0.58 14.52
CA TYR A 137 13.15 -1.35 15.23
C TYR A 137 14.49 -0.63 15.29
N GLN A 138 14.91 0.01 14.20
CA GLN A 138 16.15 0.78 14.16
C GLN A 138 16.16 1.96 15.15
N HIS A 139 15.00 2.55 15.42
CA HIS A 139 14.84 3.61 16.40
C HIS A 139 14.66 3.05 17.82
N TRP A 140 13.88 1.96 17.96
CA TRP A 140 13.59 1.26 19.21
C TRP A 140 14.83 0.71 19.90
N LYS A 141 15.82 0.19 19.15
CA LYS A 141 17.05 -0.38 19.70
C LYS A 141 17.98 0.66 20.37
N LEU A 142 17.69 1.95 20.25
CA LEU A 142 18.45 3.01 20.89
C LEU A 142 17.89 3.22 22.30
N ASP A 143 18.72 3.04 23.32
CA ASP A 143 18.30 3.16 24.73
C ASP A 143 17.65 4.51 25.06
N SER A 144 18.05 5.58 24.35
CA SER A 144 17.46 6.92 24.49
C SER A 144 16.05 7.06 23.94
N HIS A 145 15.59 6.11 23.12
CA HIS A 145 14.31 6.14 22.42
C HIS A 145 13.40 4.94 22.72
N HIS A 146 13.84 4.04 23.61
CA HIS A 146 13.05 2.90 24.04
C HIS A 146 11.90 3.37 24.93
N THR A 147 10.69 3.38 24.36
CA THR A 147 9.46 3.76 25.04
C THR A 147 8.36 2.74 24.77
N VAL A 148 7.35 2.70 25.64
CA VAL A 148 6.17 1.81 25.46
C VAL A 148 5.48 2.06 24.11
N ALA A 149 5.43 3.32 23.65
CA ALA A 149 4.88 3.64 22.34
C ALA A 149 5.69 2.99 21.21
N MET A 150 7.00 2.93 21.36
CA MET A 150 7.89 2.31 20.39
C MET A 150 7.82 0.77 20.45
N ASP A 151 7.62 0.16 21.62
CA ASP A 151 7.31 -1.27 21.76
C ASP A 151 6.06 -1.63 20.95
N ILE A 152 4.97 -0.86 21.10
CA ILE A 152 3.74 -1.06 20.33
C ILE A 152 4.00 -0.91 18.83
N GLY A 153 4.82 0.06 18.42
CA GLY A 153 5.20 0.26 17.03
C GLY A 153 5.92 -0.95 16.43
N VAL A 154 6.87 -1.55 17.15
CA VAL A 154 7.62 -2.73 16.68
C VAL A 154 6.74 -3.97 16.70
N TYR A 155 6.14 -4.32 17.84
CA TYR A 155 5.35 -5.54 17.98
C TYR A 155 4.04 -5.49 17.20
N GLY A 156 3.44 -4.31 17.05
CA GLY A 156 2.26 -4.10 16.20
C GLY A 156 2.55 -4.39 14.73
N ASN A 157 3.69 -3.91 14.21
CA ASN A 157 4.11 -4.21 12.84
C ASN A 157 4.40 -5.70 12.65
N VAL A 158 5.09 -6.35 13.58
CA VAL A 158 5.33 -7.80 13.54
C VAL A 158 4.00 -8.58 13.54
N GLY A 159 3.08 -8.23 14.45
CA GLY A 159 1.78 -8.88 14.56
C GLY A 159 0.94 -8.75 13.28
N LEU A 160 0.91 -7.56 12.67
CA LEU A 160 0.17 -7.31 11.44
C LEU A 160 0.82 -7.98 10.22
N THR A 161 2.14 -8.08 10.15
CA THR A 161 2.84 -8.88 9.14
C THR A 161 2.47 -10.36 9.25
N VAL A 162 2.50 -10.93 10.46
CA VAL A 162 2.12 -12.33 10.69
C VAL A 162 0.65 -12.58 10.35
N LEU A 163 -0.25 -11.68 10.78
CA LEU A 163 -1.67 -11.76 10.45
C LEU A 163 -1.92 -11.65 8.95
N GLY A 164 -1.19 -10.77 8.25
CA GLY A 164 -1.27 -10.64 6.80
C GLY A 164 -0.84 -11.92 6.09
N VAL A 165 0.28 -12.51 6.49
CA VAL A 165 0.74 -13.80 5.94
C VAL A 165 -0.29 -14.90 6.21
N ALA A 166 -0.83 -14.97 7.43
CA ALA A 166 -1.89 -15.92 7.77
C ALA A 166 -3.16 -15.69 6.92
N ALA A 167 -3.55 -14.44 6.66
CA ALA A 167 -4.67 -14.12 5.79
C ALA A 167 -4.43 -14.57 4.33
N LEU A 168 -3.20 -14.49 3.83
CA LEU A 168 -2.85 -15.01 2.50
C LEU A 168 -2.89 -16.54 2.42
N VAL A 169 -2.34 -17.21 3.44
CA VAL A 169 -2.20 -18.68 3.48
C VAL A 169 -3.52 -19.39 3.79
N TYR A 170 -4.32 -18.85 4.71
CA TYR A 170 -5.53 -19.51 5.18
C TYR A 170 -6.83 -18.85 4.71
N GLY A 171 -6.84 -17.53 4.52
CA GLY A 171 -8.05 -16.76 4.19
C GLY A 171 -8.26 -16.51 2.70
N LEU A 172 -7.19 -16.58 1.90
CA LEU A 172 -7.20 -16.26 0.47
C LEU A 172 -6.58 -17.39 -0.39
N ALA A 173 -6.39 -18.57 0.19
CA ALA A 173 -5.94 -19.77 -0.49
C ALA A 173 -7.10 -20.50 -1.17
N ASP A 174 -7.78 -19.83 -2.10
CA ASP A 174 -8.73 -20.48 -3.00
C ASP A 174 -8.35 -20.16 -4.45
N GLY A 175 -7.74 -21.14 -5.12
CA GLY A 175 -7.46 -21.05 -6.55
C GLY A 175 -6.49 -22.09 -7.12
N HIS A 176 -5.60 -22.68 -6.33
CA HIS A 176 -4.60 -23.64 -6.85
C HIS A 176 -4.95 -25.12 -6.62
N GLU A 177 -5.83 -25.44 -5.68
CA GLU A 177 -6.13 -26.85 -5.34
C GLU A 177 -7.29 -27.44 -6.16
N ALA A 178 -8.12 -26.61 -6.81
CA ALA A 178 -9.30 -27.08 -7.54
C ALA A 178 -9.00 -27.66 -8.95
N GLU A 179 -7.80 -27.48 -9.49
CA GLU A 179 -7.41 -28.02 -10.80
C GLU A 179 -6.79 -29.43 -10.71
N GLY A 180 -6.30 -29.85 -9.54
CA GLY A 180 -5.62 -31.14 -9.35
C GLY A 180 -6.55 -32.36 -9.30
N THR A 181 -7.84 -32.18 -8.98
CA THR A 181 -8.76 -33.30 -8.67
C THR A 181 -9.65 -33.72 -9.84
N LYS A 182 -9.60 -33.04 -11.00
CA LYS A 182 -10.37 -33.43 -12.20
C LYS A 182 -9.70 -34.48 -13.09
N GLY A 183 -8.46 -34.88 -12.78
CA GLY A 183 -7.67 -35.80 -13.61
C GLY A 183 -7.83 -37.31 -13.35
N ARG A 184 -8.64 -37.76 -12.37
CA ARG A 184 -8.76 -39.19 -12.06
C ARG A 184 -10.07 -39.81 -12.53
N LYS A 185 -10.27 -39.83 -13.86
CA LYS A 185 -11.12 -40.83 -14.51
C LYS A 185 -10.32 -42.13 -14.61
N LYS A 186 -10.69 -43.15 -13.84
CA LYS A 186 -10.46 -44.58 -14.16
C LYS A 186 -11.86 -45.15 -14.42
N VAL A 187 -12.23 -45.42 -15.67
CA VAL A 187 -12.06 -46.72 -16.38
C VAL A 187 -12.47 -47.87 -15.48
#